data_AF-A0A0H3K5H6-F1
#
_entry.id   AF-A0A0H3K5H6-F1
#
_cell.length_a   1.000
_cell.length_b   1.000
_cell.length_c   1.000
_cell.angle_alpha   90.00
_cell.angle_beta   90.00
_cell.angle_gamma   90.00
#
_symmetry.space_group_name_H-M   'P 1'
#
loop_
_entity.id
_entity.type
_entity.pdbx_description
1 polymer ?
#
loop_
_entity_poly.entity_id
_entity_poly.type
_entity_poly.pdbx_seq_one_letter_code
_entity_poly.pdbx_strand_id
1 'polypeptide(L)' 'MSGNSAKRDNLPEPDPAFGWSAYAERINGRFAMVGFVALLLLEFFTHQDLITWLGLRP' A
#
# COMPACT_ATOMS: atom_id res chain seq x y z
N MET A 1 -4.89 -39.70 -34.04
CA MET A 1 -5.56 -38.39 -34.10
C MET A 1 -5.56 -37.81 -32.69
N SER A 2 -4.57 -37.01 -32.29
CA SER A 2 -4.47 -35.55 -32.44
C SER A 2 -5.77 -34.79 -32.21
N GLY A 3 -5.76 -33.94 -31.19
CA GLY A 3 -6.56 -32.72 -31.17
C GLY A 3 -7.56 -32.58 -30.02
N ASN A 4 -7.10 -32.24 -28.81
CA ASN A 4 -7.75 -31.15 -28.04
C ASN A 4 -6.93 -30.59 -26.86
N SER A 5 -5.62 -30.39 -27.03
CA SER A 5 -4.77 -29.72 -26.02
C SER A 5 -4.55 -28.22 -26.28
N ALA A 6 -5.17 -27.64 -27.32
CA ALA A 6 -4.84 -26.29 -27.81
C ALA A 6 -5.88 -25.21 -27.46
N LYS A 7 -6.46 -25.24 -26.25
CA LYS A 7 -7.39 -24.19 -25.81
C LYS A 7 -7.49 -24.02 -24.29
N ARG A 8 -6.38 -23.98 -23.57
CA ARG A 8 -6.35 -23.50 -22.16
C ARG A 8 -5.41 -22.29 -21.97
N ASP A 9 -5.18 -21.55 -23.04
CA ASP A 9 -4.04 -20.63 -23.15
C ASP A 9 -4.51 -19.19 -23.43
N ASN A 10 -5.79 -18.89 -23.17
CA ASN A 10 -6.40 -17.58 -23.47
C ASN A 10 -6.97 -16.92 -22.20
N LEU A 11 -6.31 -17.09 -21.05
CA LEU A 11 -6.56 -16.19 -19.94
C LEU A 11 -5.89 -14.87 -20.33
N PRO A 12 -6.64 -13.75 -20.41
CA PRO A 12 -6.00 -12.45 -20.55
C PRO A 12 -4.96 -12.34 -19.43
N GLU A 13 -3.69 -12.21 -19.78
CA GLU A 13 -2.70 -11.82 -18.79
C GLU A 13 -3.24 -10.54 -18.14
N PRO A 14 -3.29 -10.46 -16.79
CA PRO A 14 -3.71 -9.24 -16.14
C PRO A 14 -2.70 -8.18 -16.53
N ASP A 15 -3.07 -7.34 -17.50
CA ASP A 15 -2.28 -6.19 -17.92
C ASP A 15 -1.78 -5.51 -16.65
N PRO A 16 -0.45 -5.30 -16.51
CA PRO A 16 0.10 -4.73 -15.30
C PRO A 16 -0.46 -3.30 -15.18
N ALA A 17 -1.50 -3.16 -14.36
CA ALA A 17 -2.24 -1.92 -14.16
C ALA A 17 -1.36 -0.97 -13.34
N PHE A 18 -0.37 -0.38 -14.00
CA PHE A 18 0.42 0.73 -13.49
C PHE A 18 -0.43 2.00 -13.60
N GLY A 19 -1.10 2.34 -12.50
CA GLY A 19 -2.01 3.49 -12.36
C GLY A 19 -2.67 3.52 -10.98
N TRP A 20 -3.81 4.23 -10.85
CA TRP A 20 -4.73 4.16 -9.70
C TRP A 20 -5.41 2.78 -9.64
N SER A 21 -4.62 1.72 -9.51
CA SER A 21 -5.11 0.36 -9.44
C SER A 21 -5.49 0.02 -8.01
N ALA A 22 -6.42 -0.92 -7.85
CA ALA A 22 -6.80 -1.44 -6.52
C ALA A 22 -5.59 -1.98 -5.74
N TYR A 23 -4.53 -2.40 -6.43
CA TYR A 23 -3.27 -2.79 -5.81
C TYR A 23 -2.54 -1.58 -5.20
N ALA A 24 -2.46 -0.46 -5.91
CA ALA A 24 -1.88 0.79 -5.40
C ALA A 24 -2.66 1.32 -4.18
N GLU A 25 -3.99 1.26 -4.20
CA GLU A 25 -4.84 1.66 -3.07
C GLU A 25 -4.56 0.80 -1.81
N ARG A 26 -4.47 -0.52 -1.98
CA ARG A 26 -4.14 -1.45 -0.88
C ARG A 26 -2.76 -1.20 -0.30
N ILE A 27 -1.79 -0.89 -1.15
CA ILE A 27 -0.43 -0.55 -0.73
C ILE A 27 -0.40 0.77 0.02
N ASN A 28 -1.06 1.80 -0.50
CA ASN A 28 -1.14 3.12 0.15
C ASN A 28 -1.81 3.01 1.53
N GLY A 29 -2.89 2.22 1.65
CA GLY A 29 -3.53 1.95 2.93
C GLY A 29 -2.61 1.25 3.95
N ARG A 30 -1.77 0.30 3.50
CA ARG A 30 -0.79 -0.36 4.37
C ARG A 30 0.31 0.58 4.82
N PHE A 31 0.83 1.41 3.91
CA PHE A 31 1.82 2.42 4.28
C PHE A 31 1.25 3.43 5.27
N ALA A 32 -0.02 3.81 5.14
CA ALA A 32 -0.68 4.68 6.11
C ALA A 32 -0.76 4.04 7.51
N MET A 33 -1.10 2.74 7.61
CA MET A 33 -1.11 2.04 8.90
C MET A 33 0.29 1.96 9.52
N VAL A 34 1.30 1.61 8.72
CA VAL A 34 2.71 1.54 9.19
C VAL A 34 3.20 2.92 9.61
N GLY A 35 2.90 3.96 8.82
CA GLY A 35 3.22 5.34 9.14
C GLY A 35 2.59 5.76 10.46
N PHE A 36 1.29 5.52 10.65
CA PHE A 36 0.59 5.85 11.89
C PHE A 36 1.21 5.18 13.11
N VAL A 37 1.51 3.87 13.04
CA VAL A 37 2.17 3.15 14.15
C VAL A 37 3.58 3.67 14.40
N ALA A 38 4.34 3.98 13.33
CA ALA A 38 5.67 4.56 13.45
C ALA A 38 5.63 5.94 14.14
N LEU A 39 4.63 6.77 13.84
CA LEU A 39 4.44 8.07 14.52
C LEU A 39 4.14 7.88 16.00
N LEU A 40 3.23 6.96 16.37
CA LEU A 40 2.94 6.64 17.77
C LEU A 40 4.18 6.15 18.53
N LEU A 41 4.98 5.28 17.91
CA LEU A 41 6.23 4.80 18.51
C LEU A 41 7.24 5.94 18.66
N LEU A 42 7.39 6.79 17.64
CA LEU A 42 8.30 7.92 17.69
C LEU A 42 7.91 8.91 18.80
N GLU A 43 6.62 9.21 18.94
CA GLU A 43 6.07 10.04 20.02
C GLU A 43 6.36 9.42 21.39
N PHE A 44 6.17 8.11 21.53
CA PHE A 44 6.47 7.38 22.76
C PHE A 44 7.96 7.43 23.15
N PHE A 45 8.87 7.25 22.20
CA PHE A 45 10.32 7.28 22.47
C PHE A 45 10.87 8.68 22.65
N THR A 46 10.38 9.65 21.88
CA THR A 46 10.90 11.02 21.87
C THR A 46 10.26 11.87 22.96
N HIS A 47 9.10 11.46 23.49
CA HIS A 47 8.25 12.23 24.41
C HIS A 47 7.89 13.64 23.90
N GLN A 48 8.01 13.85 22.59
CA GLN A 48 7.79 15.13 21.94
C GLN A 48 6.77 14.94 20.82
N ASP A 49 5.57 15.46 21.05
CA ASP A 49 4.49 15.36 20.08
C ASP A 49 4.89 16.04 18.78
N LEU A 50 4.60 15.40 17.65
CA LEU A 50 4.77 16.01 16.31
C LEU A 50 3.97 17.31 16.17
N ILE A 51 2.89 17.44 16.93
CA ILE A 51 2.06 18.66 17.02
C ILE A 51 2.88 19.84 17.59
N THR A 52 3.80 19.57 18.52
CA THR A 52 4.73 20.57 19.07
C THR A 52 5.72 21.03 18.00
N TRP A 53 6.24 20.10 17.18
CA TRP A 53 7.13 20.44 16.06
C TRP A 53 6.41 21.20 14.94
N LEU A 54 5.13 20.89 14.71
CA LEU A 54 4.28 21.57 13.72
C LEU A 54 3.81 22.96 14.20
N GLY A 55 4.20 23.41 15.41
CA GLY A 55 3.89 24.72 15.95
C GLY A 55 2.42 24.92 16.35
N LEU A 56 1.67 23.83 16.53
CA LEU A 56 0.24 23.83 16.83
C LEU A 56 -0.07 23.81 18.34
N ARG A 57 0.96 23.65 19.19
CA ARG A 57 0.86 23.90 20.65
C ARG A 57 1.43 25.29 20.95
N PRO A 58 0.70 26.18 21.65
CA PRO A 58 1.25 27.44 22.17
C PRO A 58 2.28 27.21 23.28
#